data_AF-A0A356Z5B8-F1
#
_entry.id   AF-A0A356Z5B8-F1
#
_cell.length_a   1.000
_cell.length_b   1.000
_cell.length_c   1.000
_cell.angle_alpha   90.00
_cell.angle_beta   90.00
_cell.angle_gamma   90.00
#
_symmetry.space_group_name_H-M   'P 1'
#
loop_
_entity.id
_entity.type
_entity.pdbx_description
1 polymer ?
#
loop_
_entity_poly.entity_id
_entity_poly.type
_entity_poly.pdbx_seq_one_letter_code
_entity_poly.pdbx_strand_id
1 'polypeptide(L)' 'LDEIGDMPLNLQVKLLRALQDMKICRVGGIKPIKMDIRIMAGTNRNLREMVEKGQFRQDLYYRLNV' A
#
# COMPACT_ATOMS: atom_id res chain seq x y z
N LEU A 1 0.75 8.22 -5.45
CA LEU A 1 1.86 7.35 -5.02
C LEU A 1 2.64 7.00 -6.25
N ASP A 2 3.76 7.65 -6.43
CA ASP A 2 4.64 7.34 -7.56
C ASP A 2 5.59 6.21 -7.18
N GLU A 3 5.99 5.43 -8.17
CA GLU A 3 6.82 4.23 -8.03
C GLU A 3 6.45 3.30 -6.86
N ILE A 4 5.18 2.89 -6.81
CA ILE A 4 4.70 1.98 -5.74
C ILE A 4 5.43 0.63 -5.72
N GLY A 5 6.02 0.21 -6.86
CA GLY A 5 6.86 -0.98 -6.97
C GLY A 5 8.20 -0.87 -6.23
N ASP A 6 8.65 0.33 -5.85
CA ASP A 6 9.84 0.52 -5.02
C ASP A 6 9.56 0.50 -3.51
N MET A 7 8.29 0.37 -3.12
CA MET A 7 7.92 0.33 -1.71
C MET A 7 8.40 -0.97 -1.05
N PRO A 8 9.19 -0.91 0.04
CA PRO A 8 9.58 -2.10 0.78
C PRO A 8 8.36 -2.81 1.40
N LEU A 9 8.44 -4.14 1.52
CA LEU A 9 7.32 -5.01 1.95
C LEU A 9 6.69 -4.60 3.28
N ASN A 10 7.48 -4.09 4.23
CA ASN A 10 7.00 -3.63 5.53
C ASN A 10 6.07 -2.39 5.42
N LEU A 11 6.34 -1.50 4.47
CA LEU A 11 5.50 -0.33 4.19
C LEU A 11 4.25 -0.71 3.41
N GLN A 12 4.33 -1.71 2.53
CA GLN A 12 3.16 -2.26 1.83
C GLN A 12 2.08 -2.73 2.82
N VAL A 13 2.47 -3.35 3.95
CA VAL A 13 1.54 -3.74 5.03
C VAL A 13 0.85 -2.55 5.66
N LYS A 14 1.59 -1.46 5.93
CA LYS A 14 1.02 -0.25 6.52
C LYS A 14 0.04 0.43 5.56
N LEU A 15 0.36 0.46 4.27
CA LEU A 15 -0.52 1.00 3.24
C LEU A 15 -1.81 0.17 3.12
N LEU A 16 -1.70 -1.16 3.12
CA LEU A 16 -2.86 -2.04 3.08
C LEU A 16 -3.80 -1.79 4.27
N ARG A 17 -3.26 -1.66 5.49
CA ARG A 17 -4.06 -1.33 6.69
C ARG A 17 -4.74 0.03 6.56
N ALA A 18 -4.03 1.03 6.05
CA ALA A 18 -4.61 2.35 5.81
C ALA A 18 -5.77 2.31 4.81
N LEU A 19 -5.66 1.49 3.75
CA LEU A 19 -6.69 1.27 2.73
C LEU A 19 -7.90 0.45 3.21
N GLN A 20 -7.71 -0.43 4.19
CA GLN A 20 -8.79 -1.25 4.75
C GLN A 20 -9.57 -0.47 5.81
N ASP A 21 -8.87 0.15 6.76
CA ASP A 21 -9.48 0.79 7.92
C ASP A 21 -9.86 2.27 7.69
N MET A 22 -9.40 2.85 6.58
CA MET A 22 -9.46 4.29 6.30
C MET A 22 -8.92 5.11 7.48
N LYS A 23 -7.84 4.61 8.08
CA LYS A 23 -7.20 5.17 9.28
C LYS A 23 -5.68 5.08 9.18
N ILE A 24 -4.99 6.07 9.75
CA ILE A 24 -3.53 6.00 9.98
C ILE A 24 -3.16 6.34 11.41
N CYS A 25 -2.00 5.88 11.83
CA CYS A 25 -1.31 6.39 13.01
C CYS A 25 -0.09 7.20 12.58
N ARG A 26 0.17 8.33 13.25
CA ARG A 26 1.41 9.09 13.06
C ARG A 26 2.60 8.29 13.58
N VAL A 27 3.79 8.58 13.09
CA VAL A 27 5.03 8.00 13.64
C VAL A 27 5.12 8.36 15.12
N GLY A 28 5.27 7.35 16.00
CA GLY A 28 5.25 7.52 17.45
C GLY A 28 3.87 7.77 18.07
N GLY A 29 2.81 7.91 17.26
CA GLY A 29 1.44 8.08 17.74
C GLY A 29 0.70 6.76 17.87
N ILE A 30 -0.08 6.61 18.94
CA ILE A 30 -0.93 5.42 19.18
C ILE A 30 -2.39 5.65 18.79
N LYS A 31 -2.80 6.90 18.55
CA LYS A 31 -4.18 7.25 18.24
C LYS A 31 -4.42 7.17 16.71
N PRO A 32 -5.33 6.31 16.23
CA PRO A 32 -5.69 6.25 14.83
C PRO A 32 -6.52 7.47 14.43
N ILE A 33 -6.24 8.00 13.24
CA ILE A 33 -6.91 9.15 12.64
C ILE A 33 -7.68 8.65 11.42
N LYS A 34 -9.01 8.80 11.44
CA LYS A 34 -9.85 8.51 10.27
C LYS A 34 -9.55 9.49 9.15
N MET A 35 -9.58 9.00 7.92
CA MET A 35 -9.36 9.78 6.72
C MET A 35 -10.36 9.40 5.64
N ASP A 36 -10.69 10.37 4.81
CA ASP A 36 -11.40 10.15 3.55
C ASP A 36 -10.46 10.59 2.44
N ILE A 37 -9.89 9.61 1.73
CA ILE A 37 -8.86 9.85 0.71
C ILE A 37 -9.13 9.00 -0.52
N ARG A 38 -8.81 9.56 -1.68
CA ARG A 38 -8.70 8.82 -2.93
C ARG A 38 -7.23 8.54 -3.21
N ILE A 39 -6.88 7.27 -3.43
CA ILE A 39 -5.51 6.88 -3.75
C ILE A 39 -5.37 6.76 -5.28
N MET A 40 -4.33 7.40 -5.82
CA MET A 40 -3.87 7.19 -7.18
C MET A 40 -2.42 6.71 -7.10
N ALA A 41 -2.10 5.60 -7.75
CA ALA A 41 -0.77 5.02 -7.76
C ALA A 41 -0.28 4.79 -9.19
N GLY A 42 1.03 4.96 -9.39
CA GLY A 42 1.74 4.67 -10.63
C GLY A 42 3.04 3.94 -10.33
N THR A 43 3.54 3.16 -11.29
CA THR A 43 4.88 2.58 -11.25
C THR A 43 5.32 2.20 -12.66
N ASN A 44 6.64 2.21 -12.89
CA ASN A 44 7.25 1.70 -14.11
C ASN A 44 7.47 0.18 -14.09
N ARG A 45 7.19 -0.52 -12.98
CA ARG A 45 7.44 -1.96 -12.81
C ARG A 45 6.20 -2.81 -13.05
N ASN A 46 6.41 -4.05 -13.53
CA ASN A 46 5.35 -5.04 -13.64
C ASN A 46 5.00 -5.63 -12.27
N LEU A 47 3.95 -5.11 -11.64
CA LEU A 47 3.51 -5.55 -10.31
C LEU A 47 3.13 -7.04 -10.27
N ARG A 48 2.61 -7.61 -11.37
CA ARG A 48 2.22 -9.02 -11.42
C ARG A 48 3.43 -9.95 -11.25
N GLU A 49 4.50 -9.67 -11.98
CA GLU A 49 5.77 -10.40 -11.83
C GLU A 49 6.40 -10.19 -10.45
N MET A 50 6.29 -8.99 -9.87
CA MET A 50 6.79 -8.73 -8.53
C MET A 50 6.03 -9.51 -7.45
N VAL A 51 4.73 -9.76 -7.65
CA VAL A 51 3.93 -10.63 -6.79
C VAL A 51 4.42 -12.07 -6.88
N GLU A 52 4.66 -12.58 -8.09
CA GLU A 52 5.20 -13.94 -8.30
C GLU A 52 6.60 -14.10 -7.66
N LYS A 53 7.43 -13.06 -7.69
CA LYS A 53 8.75 -13.01 -7.06
C LYS A 53 8.72 -12.75 -5.55
N GLY A 54 7.54 -12.56 -4.94
CA GLY A 54 7.37 -12.24 -3.52
C GLY A 54 7.89 -10.85 -3.11
N GLN A 55 8.16 -9.97 -4.08
CA GLN A 55 8.65 -8.60 -3.87
C GLN A 55 7.51 -7.60 -3.68
N PHE A 56 6.30 -7.97 -4.09
CA PHE A 56 5.10 -7.19 -3.89
C PHE A 56 4.00 -8.06 -3.29
N ARG A 57 3.23 -7.53 -2.35
CA ARG A 57 2.17 -8.31 -1.71
C ARG A 57 0.97 -8.46 -2.65
N GLN A 58 0.52 -9.70 -2.78
CA GLN A 58 -0.65 -10.06 -3.58
C GLN A 58 -1.93 -9.35 -3.12
N ASP A 59 -2.15 -9.25 -1.80
CA ASP A 59 -3.35 -8.59 -1.23
C ASP A 59 -3.41 -7.09 -1.55
N LEU A 60 -2.28 -6.39 -1.47
CA LEU A 60 -2.18 -5.00 -1.87
C LEU A 60 -2.40 -4.82 -3.38
N TYR A 61 -1.87 -5.72 -4.22
CA TYR A 61 -2.07 -5.68 -5.67
C TYR A 61 -3.55 -5.77 -6.03
N TYR A 62 -4.26 -6.75 -5.47
CA TYR A 62 -5.71 -6.89 -5.72
C TYR A 62 -6.52 -5.72 -5.17
N ARG A 63 -6.10 -5.07 -4.08
CA ARG A 63 -6.80 -3.91 -3.52
C ARG A 63 -6.65 -2.65 -4.38
N LEU A 64 -5.54 -2.51 -5.10
CA LEU A 64 -5.24 -1.36 -5.96
C LEU A 64 -5.77 -1.53 -7.39
N ASN A 65 -5.95 -2.78 -7.86
CA ASN A 65 -6.34 -3.12 -9.22
C ASN A 65 -7.87 -3.34 -9.38
N VAL A 66 -8.67 -2.80 -8.46
CA VAL A 66 -10.14 -2.75 -8.50
C VAL A 66 -10.57 -1.30 -8.67
#